data_AF-A0A7S2LND8-F1
#
_entry.id   AF-A0A7S2LND8-F1
#
_cell.length_a   1.000
_cell.length_b   1.000
_cell.length_c   1.000
_cell.angle_alpha   90.00
_cell.angle_beta   90.00
_cell.angle_gamma   90.00
#
_symmetry.space_group_name_H-M   'P 1'
#
loop_
_entity.id
_entity.type
_entity.pdbx_description
1 polymer ?
#
loop_
_entity_poly.entity_id
_entity_poly.type
_entity_poly.pdbx_seq_one_letter_code
_entity_poly.pdbx_strand_id
1 'polypeptide(L)'
;NGGGKSTYLQTLAQLVILAQIGCFIPAQQATIRIVPALFTRMGTGDNISASASTFLIEMQEAAHMLRDATPESLVLIDELGRGTAHMDGISICWAVCERLLDLGE
;
A
#
# COMPACT_ATOMS: atom_id res chain seq x y z
N ASN A 1 0.91 15.12 -2.59
CA ASN A 1 1.57 16.23 -1.84
C ASN A 1 3.10 16.15 -2.03
N GLY A 2 3.80 17.26 -2.27
CA GLY A 2 5.25 17.31 -2.56
C GLY A 2 6.21 17.08 -1.38
N GLY A 3 5.70 16.78 -0.18
CA GLY A 3 6.53 16.51 1.02
C GLY A 3 7.26 15.15 1.05
N GLY A 4 7.37 14.44 -0.08
CA GLY A 4 8.14 13.20 -0.18
C GLY A 4 7.49 11.92 0.38
N LYS A 5 6.26 11.97 0.89
CA LYS A 5 5.55 10.78 1.46
C LYS A 5 5.48 9.62 0.47
N SER A 6 4.98 9.87 -0.73
CA SER A 6 4.84 8.82 -1.75
C SER A 6 6.21 8.29 -2.20
N THR A 7 7.20 9.19 -2.36
CA THR A 7 8.59 8.80 -2.66
C THR A 7 9.18 7.91 -1.57
N TYR A 8 8.91 8.21 -0.31
CA TYR A 8 9.38 7.41 0.82
C TYR A 8 8.79 6.00 0.80
N LEU A 9 7.47 5.86 0.62
CA LEU A 9 6.80 4.56 0.53
C LEU A 9 7.30 3.73 -0.67
N GLN A 10 7.43 4.37 -1.84
CA GLN A 10 7.98 3.71 -3.03
C GLN A 10 9.41 3.25 -2.83
N THR A 11 10.23 4.06 -2.15
CA THR A 11 11.61 3.70 -1.83
C THR A 11 11.65 2.49 -0.91
N LEU A 12 10.81 2.43 0.13
CA LEU A 12 10.73 1.26 1.02
C LEU A 12 10.38 -0.02 0.25
N ALA A 13 9.37 0.03 -0.63
CA ALA A 13 9.02 -1.10 -1.50
C ALA A 13 10.22 -1.58 -2.33
N GLN A 14 10.93 -0.66 -2.98
CA GLN A 14 12.09 -0.97 -3.82
C GLN A 14 13.24 -1.58 -3.01
N LEU A 15 13.54 -1.05 -1.81
CA LEU A 15 14.60 -1.56 -0.94
C LEU A 15 14.32 -3.01 -0.54
N VAL A 16 13.08 -3.35 -0.20
CA VAL A 16 12.69 -4.73 0.16
C VAL A 16 12.85 -5.67 -1.03
N ILE A 17 12.40 -5.27 -2.21
CA ILE A 17 12.53 -6.06 -3.44
C ILE A 17 14.01 -6.31 -3.78
N LEU A 18 14.83 -5.26 -3.80
CA LEU A 18 16.26 -5.36 -4.10
C LEU A 18 16.98 -6.28 -3.11
N ALA A 19 16.69 -6.13 -1.81
CA ALA A 19 17.29 -6.97 -0.78
C ALA A 19 16.92 -8.46 -0.97
N GLN A 20 15.66 -8.77 -1.28
CA GLN A 20 15.20 -10.15 -1.49
C GLN A 20 15.66 -10.79 -2.81
N ILE A 21 15.98 -10.00 -3.82
CA ILE A 21 16.63 -10.49 -5.06
C ILE A 21 18.14 -10.73 -4.83
N GLY A 22 18.70 -10.26 -3.70
CA GLY A 22 20.11 -10.42 -3.36
C GLY A 22 21.00 -9.27 -3.84
N CYS A 23 20.41 -8.11 -4.18
CA CYS A 23 21.16 -6.91 -4.54
C CYS A 23 21.60 -6.13 -3.30
N PHE A 24 22.73 -5.42 -3.41
CA PHE A 24 23.03 -4.35 -2.47
C PHE A 24 21.98 -3.25 -2.57
N ILE A 25 21.66 -2.65 -1.43
CA ILE A 25 20.70 -1.56 -1.33
C ILE A 25 21.40 -0.27 -0.87
N PRO A 26 20.90 0.92 -1.25
CA PRO A 26 21.50 2.20 -0.88
C PRO A 26 21.21 2.55 0.60
N ALA A 27 21.91 1.89 1.51
CA ALA A 27 21.86 2.13 2.95
C ALA A 27 23.24 1.94 3.57
N GLN A 28 23.54 2.67 4.65
CA GLN A 28 24.76 2.43 5.45
C GLN A 28 24.71 1.08 6.16
N GLN A 29 23.53 0.72 6.68
CA GLN A 29 23.21 -0.57 7.27
C GLN A 29 21.71 -0.81 7.12
N ALA A 30 21.31 -2.07 6.87
CA ALA A 30 19.91 -2.45 6.79
C ALA A 30 19.72 -3.87 7.31
N THR A 31 18.62 -4.10 8.03
CA THR A 31 18.12 -5.42 8.37
C THR A 31 16.69 -5.49 7.83
N ILE A 32 16.47 -6.37 6.85
CA ILE A 32 15.18 -6.52 6.17
C ILE A 32 14.69 -7.93 6.44
N ARG A 33 13.49 -8.05 7.00
CA ARG A 33 12.82 -9.34 7.16
C ARG A 33 12.41 -9.88 5.79
N ILE A 34 12.24 -11.19 5.67
CA ILE A 34 11.63 -11.78 4.47
C ILE A 34 10.16 -11.35 4.43
N VAL A 35 9.77 -10.78 3.31
CA VAL A 35 8.43 -10.31 2.97
C VAL A 35 7.91 -11.20 1.83
N PRO A 36 7.08 -12.21 2.13
CA PRO A 36 6.51 -13.10 1.12
C PRO A 36 5.54 -12.39 0.16
N ALA A 37 4.86 -11.34 0.62
CA ALA A 37 3.94 -10.56 -0.19
C ALA A 37 4.06 -9.06 0.11
N LEU A 38 4.16 -8.26 -0.95
CA LEU A 38 4.18 -6.80 -0.90
C LEU A 38 2.91 -6.28 -1.58
N PHE A 39 2.06 -5.60 -0.81
CA PHE A 39 0.87 -4.93 -1.31
C PHE A 39 1.07 -3.43 -1.26
N THR A 40 0.67 -2.75 -2.33
CA THR A 40 0.76 -1.30 -2.41
C THR A 40 -0.53 -0.72 -2.91
N ARG A 41 -1.03 0.29 -2.20
CA ARG A 41 -2.04 1.21 -2.71
C ARG A 41 -1.48 2.61 -2.69
N MET A 42 -0.76 2.96 -3.75
CA MET A 42 -0.19 4.30 -3.93
C MET A 42 -0.93 4.99 -5.07
N GLY A 43 -1.35 6.23 -4.85
CA GLY A 43 -2.11 6.97 -5.86
C GLY A 43 -1.26 7.31 -7.07
N THR A 44 -1.31 6.53 -8.15
CA THR A 44 -0.74 6.93 -9.44
C THR A 44 -1.57 6.43 -10.62
N GLY A 45 -2.10 7.39 -11.40
CA GLY A 45 -2.56 7.23 -12.77
C GLY A 45 -4.05 6.96 -12.92
N ASP A 46 -4.79 7.94 -13.43
CA ASP A 46 -6.13 7.70 -13.96
C ASP A 46 -6.06 6.63 -15.06
N ASN A 47 -6.72 5.50 -14.84
CA ASN A 47 -6.91 4.52 -15.90
C ASN A 47 -8.08 4.97 -16.77
N ILE A 48 -7.82 5.94 -17.65
CA ILE A 48 -8.83 6.52 -18.58
C ILE A 48 -9.52 5.43 -19.43
N SER A 49 -8.87 4.27 -19.59
CA SER A 49 -9.35 3.13 -20.35
C SER A 49 -10.25 2.15 -19.57
N ALA A 50 -10.46 2.36 -18.27
CA ALA A 50 -11.30 1.49 -17.46
C ALA A 50 -12.76 1.96 -17.45
N SER A 51 -13.72 1.07 -17.74
CA SER A 51 -15.16 1.35 -17.62
C SER A 51 -15.65 1.42 -16.16
N ALA A 52 -14.80 1.87 -15.23
CA ALA A 52 -15.03 1.91 -13.80
C ALA A 52 -14.54 3.25 -13.22
N SER A 53 -15.15 3.70 -12.12
CA SER A 53 -14.66 4.89 -11.43
C SER A 53 -13.32 4.62 -10.75
N THR A 54 -12.48 5.66 -10.64
CA THR A 54 -11.20 5.59 -9.92
C THR A 54 -11.40 5.08 -8.48
N PHE A 55 -12.52 5.46 -7.84
CA PHE A 55 -12.88 4.97 -6.52
C PHE A 55 -13.23 3.47 -6.50
N LEU A 56 -13.94 2.96 -7.50
CA LEU A 56 -14.26 1.53 -7.56
C LEU A 56 -13.00 0.68 -7.72
N ILE A 57 -12.08 1.09 -8.60
CA ILE A 57 -10.79 0.41 -8.79
C ILE A 57 -9.99 0.43 -7.49
N GLU A 58 -9.93 1.59 -6.82
CA GLU A 58 -9.28 1.74 -5.52
C GLU A 58 -9.85 0.80 -4.45
N MET A 59 -11.17 0.65 -4.39
CA MET A 59 -11.82 -0.27 -3.45
C MET A 59 -11.57 -1.75 -3.81
N GLN A 60 -11.49 -2.09 -5.09
CA GLN A 60 -11.14 -3.45 -5.53
C GLN A 60 -9.69 -3.80 -5.18
N GLU A 61 -8.76 -2.88 -5.35
CA GLU A 61 -7.35 -3.03 -4.93
C GLU A 61 -7.24 -3.21 -3.42
N ALA A 62 -7.94 -2.38 -2.63
CA ALA A 62 -7.98 -2.49 -1.18
C ALA A 62 -8.61 -3.82 -0.73
N ALA A 63 -9.70 -4.26 -1.36
CA ALA A 63 -10.33 -5.54 -1.04
C ALA A 63 -9.43 -6.74 -1.40
N HIS A 64 -8.65 -6.67 -2.48
CA HIS A 64 -7.67 -7.68 -2.82
C HIS A 64 -6.54 -7.76 -1.80
N MET A 65 -5.97 -6.60 -1.46
CA MET A 65 -4.96 -6.48 -0.41
C MET A 65 -5.45 -7.07 0.92
N LEU A 66 -6.62 -6.67 1.41
CA LEU A 66 -7.14 -7.15 2.70
C LEU A 66 -7.45 -8.65 2.72
N ARG A 67 -7.79 -9.23 1.58
CA ARG A 67 -8.10 -10.66 1.48
C ARG A 67 -6.84 -11.53 1.51
N ASP A 68 -5.78 -11.07 0.86
CA ASP A 68 -4.58 -11.87 0.62
C ASP A 68 -3.41 -11.49 1.55
N ALA A 69 -3.53 -10.37 2.28
CA ALA A 69 -2.56 -9.97 3.28
C ALA A 69 -2.51 -10.96 4.45
N THR A 70 -1.28 -11.28 4.85
CA THR A 70 -0.93 -12.13 5.99
C THR A 70 -0.15 -11.31 7.04
N PRO A 71 0.05 -11.82 8.27
CA PRO A 71 0.90 -11.14 9.27
C PRO A 71 2.33 -10.87 8.78
N GLU A 72 2.81 -11.68 7.83
CA GLU A 72 4.13 -11.55 7.23
C GLU A 72 4.15 -10.60 6.01
N SER A 73 3.01 -10.09 5.57
CA SER A 73 2.95 -9.21 4.39
C SER A 73 3.49 -7.80 4.70
N LEU A 74 4.02 -7.10 3.70
CA LEU A 74 4.28 -5.67 3.77
C LEU A 74 3.16 -4.95 3.03
N VAL A 75 2.41 -4.12 3.74
CA VAL A 75 1.30 -3.33 3.18
C VAL A 75 1.67 -1.85 3.23
N LEU A 76 1.64 -1.18 2.07
CA LEU A 76 1.91 0.25 1.93
C LEU A 76 0.69 0.96 1.36
N ILE A 77 0.13 1.92 2.09
CA ILE A 77 -1.08 2.65 1.69
C ILE A 77 -0.80 4.15 1.68
N ASP A 78 -1.21 4.83 0.61
CA ASP A 78 -1.12 6.29 0.46
C ASP A 78 -2.47 6.84 -0.05
N GLU A 79 -3.01 7.82 0.69
CA GLU A 79 -4.24 8.56 0.35
C GLU A 79 -5.47 7.68 0.01
N LEU A 80 -5.74 6.63 0.80
CA LEU A 80 -6.94 5.80 0.65
C LEU A 80 -8.22 6.62 0.89
N GLY A 81 -9.29 6.33 0.15
CA GLY A 81 -10.61 6.92 0.36
C GLY A 81 -10.76 8.35 -0.16
N ARG A 82 -9.80 8.85 -0.95
CA ARG A 82 -9.83 10.22 -1.50
C ARG A 82 -10.94 10.43 -2.53
N GLY A 83 -11.42 9.37 -3.18
CA GLY A 83 -12.42 9.42 -4.24
C GLY A 83 -13.89 9.51 -3.79
N THR A 84 -14.18 9.69 -2.50
CA THR A 84 -15.55 9.69 -1.95
C THR A 84 -15.79 10.84 -0.96
N ALA A 85 -16.99 10.92 -0.37
CA ALA A 85 -17.33 11.90 0.65
C ALA A 85 -16.38 11.80 1.85
N HIS A 86 -16.05 12.94 2.47
CA HIS A 86 -15.04 13.02 3.53
C HIS A 86 -15.30 12.04 4.70
N MET A 87 -16.56 11.95 5.16
CA MET A 87 -16.92 11.03 6.23
C MET A 87 -16.78 9.57 5.82
N ASP A 88 -17.26 9.22 4.62
CA ASP A 88 -17.15 7.86 4.09
C ASP A 88 -15.68 7.46 3.88
N GLY A 89 -14.85 8.37 3.37
CA GLY A 89 -13.42 8.16 3.18
C GLY A 89 -12.70 7.88 4.50
N ILE A 90 -12.98 8.66 5.55
CA ILE A 90 -12.43 8.41 6.89
C ILE A 90 -12.91 7.07 7.45
N SER A 91 -14.21 6.76 7.34
CA SER A 91 -14.77 5.50 7.85
C SER A 91 -14.16 4.28 7.16
N ILE A 92 -13.95 4.34 5.84
CA ILE A 92 -13.29 3.28 5.08
C ILE A 92 -11.83 3.14 5.53
N CYS A 93 -11.08 4.23 5.61
CA CYS A 93 -9.69 4.21 6.07
C CYS A 93 -9.57 3.62 7.47
N TRP A 94 -10.47 3.99 8.38
CA TRP A 94 -10.49 3.46 9.73
C TRP A 94 -10.69 1.95 9.74
N ALA A 95 -11.74 1.46 9.07
CA ALA A 95 -12.06 0.04 9.01
C ALA A 95 -10.94 -0.78 8.35
N VAL A 96 -10.28 -0.24 7.33
CA VAL A 96 -9.13 -0.87 6.67
C VAL A 96 -7.94 -0.96 7.62
N CYS A 97 -7.63 0.12 8.34
CA CYS A 97 -6.55 0.11 9.34
C CYS A 97 -6.83 -0.89 10.47
N GLU A 98 -8.04 -0.91 11.01
CA GLU A 98 -8.46 -1.86 12.04
C GLU A 98 -8.28 -3.30 11.55
N ARG A 99 -8.79 -3.62 10.35
CA ARG A 99 -8.64 -4.96 9.78
C ARG A 99 -7.18 -5.39 9.58
N LEU A 100 -6.30 -4.46 9.20
CA LEU A 100 -4.87 -4.73 9.03
C LEU A 100 -4.16 -4.93 10.38
N LEU A 101 -4.58 -4.22 11.43
CA LEU A 101 -4.06 -4.41 12.78
C LEU A 101 -4.44 -5.79 13.33
N ASP A 102 -5.69 -6.23 13.11
CA ASP A 102 -6.18 -7.56 13.51
C ASP A 102 -5.44 -8.72 12.82
N LEU A 103 -4.74 -8.48 11.71
CA LEU A 103 -3.89 -9.50 11.08
C LEU A 103 -2.56 -9.69 11.81
N GLY A 104 -2.13 -8.73 12.63
CA GLY A 104 -0.85 -8.76 13.34
C GLY A 104 -0.93 -9.36 14.74
N GLU A 105 -2.14 -9.56 15.27
CA GLU A 105 -2.41 -10.24 16.54
C GLU A 105 -2.46 -11.77 16.37
#